data_AF-A0A933Z7V5-F1
#
_entry.id   AF-A0A933Z7V5-F1
#
_cell.length_a   1.000
_cell.length_b   1.000
_cell.length_c   1.000
_cell.angle_alpha   90.00
_cell.angle_beta   90.00
_cell.angle_gamma   90.00
#
_symmetry.space_group_name_H-M   'P 1'
#
loop_
_entity.id
_entity.type
_entity.pdbx_description
1 polymer ?
#
loop_
_entity_poly.entity_id
_entity_poly.type
_entity_poly.pdbx_seq_one_letter_code
_entity_poly.pdbx_strand_id
1 'polypeptide(L)'
;MNTYRLDDPSVNMLQTPGVGRKETKPPSGGKSFADTMKDSIAKVENMQQSANQAMTDLAVGRTKTLHETMITVEQASISMNLLLAVRGKVINAYHEVMRMQF
;
A
#
# COMPACT_ATOMS: atom_id res chain seq x y z
N MET A 1 27.04 7.65 -61.35
CA MET A 1 27.19 9.01 -60.76
C MET A 1 26.77 8.98 -59.30
N ASN A 2 27.72 9.08 -58.36
CA ASN A 2 27.56 9.94 -57.18
C ASN A 2 28.96 10.22 -56.63
N THR A 3 29.32 11.50 -56.57
CA THR A 3 30.66 12.02 -56.29
C THR A 3 30.87 12.14 -54.80
N TYR A 4 31.91 11.48 -54.29
CA TYR A 4 32.55 11.85 -53.03
C TYR A 4 33.08 13.27 -53.16
N ARG A 5 32.57 14.17 -52.33
CA ARG A 5 33.24 15.43 -52.04
C ARG A 5 33.59 15.40 -50.55
N LEU A 6 34.90 15.33 -50.30
CA LEU A 6 35.52 15.56 -49.01
C LEU A 6 35.62 17.06 -48.81
N ASP A 7 34.91 17.58 -47.82
CA ASP A 7 35.17 18.88 -47.20
C ASP A 7 35.37 18.62 -45.68
N ASP A 8 36.62 18.34 -45.27
CA ASP A 8 37.10 18.54 -43.89
C ASP A 8 37.74 19.95 -43.87
N PRO A 9 37.83 20.74 -42.76
CA PRO A 9 38.04 20.23 -41.40
C PRO A 9 37.51 21.06 -40.20
N SER A 10 37.48 20.39 -39.04
CA SER A 10 37.71 20.93 -37.69
C SER A 10 36.64 21.76 -36.94
N VAL A 11 36.31 21.19 -35.76
CA VAL A 11 35.87 21.81 -34.50
C VAL A 11 34.37 22.09 -34.30
N ASN A 12 33.66 21.10 -33.75
CA ASN A 12 32.96 21.35 -32.48
C ASN A 12 33.03 20.11 -31.58
N MET A 13 34.05 20.11 -30.74
CA MET A 13 34.11 19.29 -29.53
C MET A 13 32.94 19.69 -28.64
N LEU A 14 31.88 18.88 -28.58
CA LEU A 14 31.02 18.81 -27.39
C LEU A 14 30.33 17.44 -27.39
N GLN A 15 31.08 16.51 -26.84
CA GLN A 15 30.59 15.29 -26.24
C GLN A 15 29.52 15.63 -25.19
N THR A 16 28.28 15.19 -25.39
CA THR A 16 27.53 14.54 -24.32
C THR A 16 26.82 13.33 -24.93
N PRO A 17 27.11 12.10 -24.46
CA PRO A 17 26.28 10.97 -24.82
C PRO A 17 24.88 11.25 -24.27
N GLY A 18 23.92 11.41 -25.18
CA GLY A 18 22.51 11.48 -24.85
C GLY A 18 22.15 10.25 -24.04
N VAL A 19 22.06 10.43 -22.73
CA VAL A 19 21.51 9.47 -21.78
C VAL A 19 20.14 9.13 -22.32
N GLY A 20 20.01 7.93 -22.89
CA GLY A 20 18.71 7.32 -23.12
C GLY A 20 17.99 7.40 -21.80
N ARG A 21 16.98 8.26 -21.71
CA ARG A 21 15.94 8.15 -20.69
C ARG A 21 15.35 6.78 -20.91
N LYS A 22 15.90 5.78 -20.23
CA LYS A 22 15.15 4.63 -19.82
C LYS A 22 13.99 5.23 -19.04
N GLU A 23 12.82 5.23 -19.66
CA GLU A 23 11.57 5.37 -18.95
C GLU A 23 11.63 4.31 -17.85
N THR A 24 11.95 4.75 -16.64
CA THR A 24 11.87 3.93 -15.45
C THR A 24 10.38 3.68 -15.24
N LYS A 25 9.88 2.64 -15.90
CA LYS A 25 8.59 2.05 -15.59
C LYS A 25 8.57 1.85 -14.07
N PRO A 26 7.63 2.47 -13.34
CA PRO A 26 7.60 2.34 -11.89
C PRO A 26 7.51 0.84 -11.56
N PRO A 27 8.21 0.37 -10.51
CA PRO A 27 8.28 -1.04 -10.17
C PRO A 27 6.86 -1.56 -9.91
N SER A 28 6.28 -2.19 -10.92
CA SER A 28 4.93 -2.76 -10.88
C SER A 28 5.05 -4.15 -10.25
N GLY A 29 5.42 -4.19 -8.97
CA GLY A 29 5.67 -5.45 -8.26
C GLY A 29 5.48 -5.41 -6.75
N GLY A 30 5.14 -4.26 -6.16
CA GLY A 30 4.78 -4.14 -4.74
C GLY A 30 3.28 -3.94 -4.58
N LYS A 31 2.68 -4.62 -3.58
CA LYS A 31 1.29 -4.40 -3.19
C LYS A 31 1.09 -2.91 -2.89
N SER A 32 0.10 -2.25 -3.52
CA SER A 32 -0.13 -0.84 -3.27
C SER A 32 -0.44 -0.61 -1.78
N PHE A 33 -0.22 0.62 -1.29
CA PHE A 33 -0.73 1.00 0.02
C PHE A 33 -2.25 0.75 0.12
N ALA A 34 -2.99 1.04 -0.95
CA ALA A 34 -4.42 0.78 -1.03
C ALA A 34 -4.75 -0.73 -0.89
N ASP A 35 -3.98 -1.59 -1.55
CA ASP A 35 -4.14 -3.04 -1.45
C ASP A 35 -3.78 -3.56 -0.04
N THR A 36 -2.75 -2.99 0.59
CA THR A 36 -2.36 -3.34 1.97
C THR A 36 -3.42 -2.92 2.99
N MET A 37 -4.02 -1.74 2.78
CA MET A 37 -5.11 -1.24 3.61
C MET A 37 -6.38 -2.08 3.42
N LYS A 38 -6.68 -2.49 2.18
CA LYS A 38 -7.79 -3.40 1.87
C LYS A 38 -7.62 -4.76 2.55
N ASP A 39 -6.42 -5.33 2.51
CA ASP A 39 -6.11 -6.58 3.25
C ASP A 39 -6.24 -6.41 4.76
N SER A 40 -5.80 -5.28 5.30
CA SER A 40 -5.92 -4.99 6.74
C SER A 40 -7.38 -4.90 7.17
N ILE A 41 -8.24 -4.27 6.36
CA ILE A 41 -9.70 -4.24 6.60
C ILE A 41 -10.28 -5.67 6.57
N ALA A 42 -9.92 -6.46 5.56
CA ALA A 42 -10.37 -7.85 5.46
C ALA A 42 -9.89 -8.71 6.65
N LYS A 43 -8.70 -8.43 7.18
CA LYS A 43 -8.17 -9.10 8.37
C LYS A 43 -8.97 -8.77 9.62
N VAL A 44 -9.35 -7.49 9.81
CA VAL A 44 -10.20 -7.08 10.95
C VAL A 44 -11.57 -7.74 10.87
N GLU A 45 -12.17 -7.83 9.67
CA GLU A 45 -13.44 -8.54 9.46
C GLU A 45 -13.35 -10.02 9.91
N ASN A 46 -12.28 -10.71 9.48
CA ASN A 46 -12.03 -12.09 9.91
C ASN A 46 -11.85 -12.21 11.43
N MET A 47 -11.15 -11.26 12.05
CA MET A 47 -10.97 -11.25 13.51
C MET A 47 -12.31 -11.04 14.24
N GLN A 48 -13.17 -10.15 13.74
CA GLN A 48 -14.51 -9.94 14.28
C GLN A 48 -15.38 -11.21 14.18
N GLN A 49 -15.30 -11.91 13.05
CA GLN A 49 -16.04 -13.14 12.82
C GLN A 49 -15.55 -14.28 13.73
N SER A 50 -14.23 -14.40 13.91
CA SER A 50 -13.61 -15.36 14.81
C SER A 50 -13.98 -15.09 16.28
N ALA A 51 -14.00 -13.81 16.69
CA ALA A 51 -14.46 -13.41 18.01
C ALA A 51 -15.94 -13.78 18.25
N ASN A 52 -16.82 -13.54 17.27
CA ASN A 52 -18.23 -13.94 17.34
C ASN A 52 -18.40 -15.47 17.45
N GLN A 53 -17.62 -16.24 16.70
CA GLN A 53 -17.62 -17.69 16.81
C GLN A 53 -17.09 -18.15 18.18
N ALA A 54 -16.01 -17.57 18.68
CA ALA A 54 -15.48 -17.91 20.01
C ALA A 54 -16.49 -17.60 21.13
N MET A 55 -17.18 -16.45 21.06
CA MET A 55 -18.27 -16.12 22.00
C MET A 55 -19.44 -17.11 21.91
N THR A 56 -19.78 -17.53 20.69
CA THR A 56 -20.83 -18.53 20.47
C THR A 56 -20.41 -19.88 21.04
N ASP A 57 -19.23 -20.39 20.68
CA ASP A 57 -18.65 -21.65 21.16
C ASP A 57 -18.59 -21.72 22.69
N LEU A 58 -18.22 -20.61 23.33
CA LEU A 58 -18.21 -20.44 24.77
C LEU A 58 -19.63 -20.56 25.36
N ALA A 59 -20.62 -19.88 24.77
CA ALA A 59 -22.00 -19.91 25.24
C ALA A 59 -22.66 -21.30 25.10
N VAL A 60 -22.27 -22.10 24.10
CA VAL A 60 -22.72 -23.49 23.92
C VAL A 60 -21.88 -24.52 24.69
N GLY A 61 -20.88 -24.10 25.47
CA GLY A 61 -20.04 -24.99 26.28
C GLY A 61 -19.02 -25.81 25.48
N ARG A 62 -18.76 -25.46 24.22
CA ARG A 62 -17.77 -26.13 23.37
C ARG A 62 -16.38 -25.53 23.59
N THR A 63 -15.69 -26.03 24.62
CA THR A 63 -14.22 -26.26 24.67
C THR A 63 -13.23 -25.11 24.49
N LYS A 64 -13.58 -23.89 24.06
CA LYS A 64 -12.65 -22.75 24.13
C LYS A 64 -12.65 -22.18 25.55
N THR A 65 -11.49 -22.17 26.19
CA THR A 65 -11.34 -21.58 27.52
C THR A 65 -11.81 -20.12 27.48
N LEU A 66 -12.50 -19.67 28.54
CA LEU A 66 -12.94 -18.27 28.71
C LEU A 66 -11.82 -17.27 28.35
N HIS A 67 -10.59 -17.62 28.72
CA HIS A 67 -9.39 -16.84 28.49
C HIS A 67 -9.09 -16.61 26.99
N GLU A 68 -9.16 -17.65 26.17
CA GLU A 68 -8.88 -17.57 24.74
C GLU A 68 -9.95 -16.78 23.98
N THR A 69 -11.20 -16.87 24.42
CA THR A 69 -12.31 -16.04 23.90
C THR A 69 -12.09 -14.57 24.24
N MET A 70 -11.74 -14.25 25.49
CA MET A 70 -11.43 -12.88 25.89
C MET A 70 -10.25 -12.31 25.10
N ILE A 71 -9.18 -13.08 24.89
CA ILE A 71 -8.03 -12.63 24.08
C ILE A 71 -8.45 -12.34 22.65
N THR A 72 -9.24 -13.22 22.03
CA THR A 72 -9.69 -13.05 20.64
C THR A 72 -10.56 -11.79 20.50
N VAL A 73 -11.46 -11.55 21.45
CA VAL A 73 -12.31 -10.36 21.50
C VAL A 73 -11.47 -9.09 21.67
N GLU A 74 -10.50 -9.10 22.59
CA GLU A 74 -9.63 -7.96 22.84
C GLU A 74 -8.75 -7.63 21.62
N GLN A 75 -8.19 -8.66 20.97
CA GLN A 75 -7.42 -8.50 19.73
C GLN A 75 -8.26 -7.88 18.61
N ALA A 76 -9.52 -8.32 18.45
CA ALA A 76 -10.44 -7.74 17.48
C ALA A 76 -10.72 -6.26 17.78
N SER A 77 -10.98 -5.92 19.04
CA SER A 77 -11.22 -4.54 19.50
C SER A 77 -10.02 -3.62 19.23
N ILE A 78 -8.81 -4.03 19.61
CA ILE A 78 -7.59 -3.24 19.38
C ILE A 78 -7.36 -3.03 17.88
N SER A 79 -7.53 -4.08 17.07
CA SER A 79 -7.32 -4.02 15.62
C SER A 79 -8.34 -3.09 14.93
N MET A 80 -9.59 -3.10 15.39
CA MET A 80 -10.63 -2.19 14.90
C MET A 80 -10.32 -0.74 15.25
N ASN A 81 -9.90 -0.47 16.49
CA ASN A 81 -9.49 0.89 16.91
C ASN A 81 -8.32 1.42 16.07
N LEU A 82 -7.33 0.58 15.78
CA LEU A 82 -6.23 0.93 14.89
C LEU A 82 -6.73 1.27 13.48
N LEU A 83 -7.64 0.47 12.92
CA LEU A 83 -8.23 0.72 11.60
C LEU A 83 -8.96 2.07 11.54
N LEU A 84 -9.73 2.40 12.58
CA LEU A 84 -10.43 3.69 12.67
C LEU A 84 -9.46 4.86 12.72
N ALA A 85 -8.35 4.74 13.46
CA ALA A 85 -7.31 5.75 13.52
C ALA A 85 -6.64 5.95 12.14
N VAL A 86 -6.31 4.85 11.45
CA VAL A 86 -5.74 4.90 10.09
C VAL A 86 -6.72 5.52 9.10
N ARG A 87 -8.00 5.12 9.13
CA ARG A 87 -9.07 5.71 8.30
C ARG A 87 -9.13 7.23 8.48
N GLY A 88 -9.10 7.70 9.73
CA GLY A 88 -9.10 9.14 10.02
C GLY A 88 -7.87 9.85 9.46
N LYS A 89 -6.68 9.26 9.60
CA LYS A 89 -5.43 9.83 9.05
C LYS A 89 -5.44 9.88 7.53
N VAL A 90 -5.97 8.88 6.84
CA VAL A 90 -6.06 8.85 5.37
C VAL A 90 -7.02 9.93 4.86
N ILE A 91 -8.20 10.08 5.49
CA ILE A 91 -9.15 11.15 5.14
C ILE A 91 -8.51 12.53 5.35
N ASN A 92 -7.80 12.72 6.47
CA ASN A 92 -7.11 13.98 6.74
C ASN A 92 -5.98 14.26 5.74
N ALA A 93 -5.19 13.25 5.36
CA ALA A 93 -4.15 13.40 4.35
C ALA A 93 -4.73 13.78 2.98
N TYR A 94 -5.88 13.19 2.61
CA TYR A 94 -6.61 13.59 1.41
C TYR A 94 -7.06 15.05 1.46
N HIS A 95 -7.63 15.49 2.59
CA HIS A 95 -8.02 16.89 2.78
C HIS A 95 -6.82 17.84 2.72
N GLU A 96 -5.67 17.47 3.29
CA GLU A 96 -4.46 18.30 3.27
C GLU A 96 -3.91 18.49 1.86
N VAL A 97 -3.87 17.41 1.05
CA VAL A 97 -3.44 17.47 -0.35
C VAL A 97 -4.37 18.34 -1.19
N MET A 98 -5.67 18.33 -0.90
CA MET A 98 -6.61 19.26 -1.55
C MET A 98 -6.32 20.71 -1.14
N ARG A 99 -6.06 20.94 0.15
CA ARG A 99 -5.89 22.28 0.72
C ARG A 99 -4.60 22.98 0.28
N MET A 100 -3.57 22.23 -0.15
CA MET A 100 -2.35 22.78 -0.73
C MET A 100 -2.49 23.27 -2.18
N GLN A 101 -3.59 22.94 -2.88
CA GLN A 101 -3.77 23.25 -4.31
C GLN A 101 -4.56 24.54 -4.59
N PHE A 102 -4.67 25.43 -3.60
CA PHE A 102 -5.36 26.73 -3.73
C PHE A 102 -4.43 27.88 -3.39
#